data_AF-A0A438IZQ3-F1
#
_entry.id   AF-A0A438IZQ3-F1
#
_cell.length_a   1.000
_cell.length_b   1.000
_cell.length_c   1.000
_cell.angle_alpha   90.00
_cell.angle_beta   90.00
_cell.angle_gamma   90.00
#
_symmetry.space_group_name_H-M   'P 1'
#
loop_
_entity.id
_entity.type
_entity.pdbx_description
1 polymer ?
#
loop_
_entity_poly.entity_id
_entity_poly.type
_entity_poly.pdbx_seq_one_letter_code
_entity_poly.pdbx_strand_id
1 'polypeptide(L)'
;MADRLTRIAIVSSDRCKPKKCRQECKKSCPVVKTGKLCIEVTPASKIAFISEELCIGCGICVKKCPFEAIQIINLPKDLDKDTTHRYGPNTFKLHRLPVPRPGQVLGLVGTNGIGKSTALKVLAGKLKPNLGRFNNPPDWQEILTYFRGSELQNYFTRILEDNLKAIIKPQYVDHIPKAVQGNVGQVLDQKDERDMKEELCFDLDLNQVIDRNVGDLSGGELQRFAIAVVAIQNAEIYMFDEPSSYLDVKQRLKAAQVVRSLLRPNSYVIVVEHDLSVLDYLSDFICCLYGKPGAYGVVTLPFSVREGINIFLAGFVPTENLRFREESLTFKVAETPQESAEEIETYARYKYPTMTKTQGNFKLRVVEGEFTDSQIIVMLGENGTGKTTFIRMLAGLLKPDSVEDSDVEIPEFNVSYKPQKISPKFQSTVRHLLHQKIRDSYMHPQFVSDVMKPLLIEQLMDQEVVNLSGGELQRVALCLCLGKQKRVTHAPMKVARKKGQKEGKVTHGKTRKLIALTHNFSSVFLLVYLSSSLCWDCNLCIFYL
;
A
#
# COMPACT_ATOMS: atom_id res chain seq x y z
N MET A 1 22.78 36.30 -7.11
CA MET A 1 21.37 36.34 -7.56
C MET A 1 20.64 35.24 -6.81
N ALA A 2 19.60 35.55 -6.01
CA ALA A 2 18.89 34.54 -5.25
C ALA A 2 18.27 33.49 -6.20
N ASP A 3 18.53 32.21 -5.94
CA ASP A 3 18.11 31.11 -6.79
C ASP A 3 16.58 31.07 -6.94
N ARG A 4 16.08 31.32 -8.16
CA ARG A 4 14.66 31.18 -8.52
C ARG A 4 14.25 29.70 -8.50
N LEU A 5 13.87 29.18 -7.34
CA LEU A 5 13.33 27.82 -7.16
C LEU A 5 12.16 27.58 -8.13
N THR A 6 12.19 26.45 -8.85
CA THR A 6 11.07 25.98 -9.68
C THR A 6 9.95 25.48 -8.77
N ARG A 7 8.70 25.66 -9.19
CA ARG A 7 7.54 25.40 -8.35
C ARG A 7 6.53 24.56 -9.10
N ILE A 8 5.98 23.57 -8.41
CA ILE A 8 4.83 22.83 -8.90
C ILE A 8 3.61 23.28 -8.10
N ALA A 9 2.59 23.72 -8.83
CA ALA A 9 1.26 23.90 -8.28
C ALA A 9 0.42 22.70 -8.74
N ILE A 10 -0.14 21.93 -7.81
CA ILE A 10 -1.07 20.84 -8.09
C ILE A 10 -2.46 21.23 -7.59
N VAL A 11 -3.46 20.94 -8.41
CA VAL A 11 -4.87 21.16 -8.07
C VAL A 11 -5.61 19.84 -8.20
N SER A 12 -6.12 19.32 -7.08
CA SER A 12 -6.91 18.09 -7.07
C SER A 12 -8.30 18.34 -7.69
N SER A 13 -8.64 17.61 -8.74
CA SER A 13 -9.95 17.66 -9.40
C SER A 13 -11.09 17.30 -8.46
N ASP A 14 -10.85 16.37 -7.54
CA ASP A 14 -11.89 15.78 -6.71
C ASP A 14 -12.31 16.71 -5.56
N ARG A 15 -11.33 17.49 -5.06
CA ARG A 15 -11.53 18.45 -3.98
C ARG A 15 -11.88 19.85 -4.49
N CYS A 16 -11.40 20.24 -5.66
CA CYS A 16 -11.61 21.59 -6.18
C CYS A 16 -13.07 21.81 -6.60
N LYS A 17 -13.79 22.68 -5.88
CA LYS A 17 -15.19 23.03 -6.19
C LYS A 17 -15.34 24.55 -6.37
N PRO A 18 -14.98 25.11 -7.55
CA PRO A 18 -15.02 26.56 -7.82
C PRO A 18 -16.37 27.24 -7.57
N LYS A 19 -17.48 26.52 -7.79
CA LYS A 19 -18.85 26.98 -7.52
C LYS A 19 -19.12 27.24 -6.03
N LYS A 20 -18.55 26.42 -5.15
CA LYS A 20 -18.82 26.44 -3.70
C LYS A 20 -17.77 27.22 -2.89
N CYS A 21 -16.57 27.44 -3.43
CA CYS A 21 -15.46 28.07 -2.72
C CYS A 21 -15.36 29.60 -2.88
N ARG A 22 -16.30 30.25 -3.59
CA ARG A 22 -16.28 31.70 -3.90
C ARG A 22 -14.95 32.19 -4.54
N GLN A 23 -14.19 31.28 -5.14
CA GLN A 23 -12.85 31.50 -5.71
C GLN A 23 -11.86 32.20 -4.77
N GLU A 24 -11.85 31.84 -3.48
CA GLU A 24 -10.94 32.43 -2.48
C GLU A 24 -9.45 32.35 -2.86
N CYS A 25 -9.05 31.30 -3.59
CA CYS A 25 -7.69 31.15 -4.10
C CYS A 25 -7.27 32.32 -5.00
N LYS A 26 -8.16 32.78 -5.89
CA LYS A 26 -7.91 33.92 -6.78
C LYS A 26 -7.93 35.24 -6.02
N LYS A 27 -8.91 35.44 -5.13
CA LYS A 27 -9.06 36.68 -4.34
C LYS A 27 -7.91 36.92 -3.36
N SER A 28 -7.40 35.85 -2.75
CA SER A 28 -6.34 35.93 -1.75
C SER A 28 -4.92 35.95 -2.35
N CYS A 29 -4.77 35.70 -3.66
CA CYS A 29 -3.46 35.63 -4.29
C CYS A 29 -2.85 37.04 -4.46
N PRO A 30 -1.66 37.32 -3.91
CA PRO A 30 -1.03 38.64 -4.03
C PRO A 30 -0.67 38.97 -5.49
N VAL A 31 -0.26 37.98 -6.28
CA VAL A 31 0.11 38.17 -7.69
C VAL A 31 -1.09 38.58 -8.54
N VAL A 32 -2.27 38.01 -8.23
CA VAL A 32 -3.52 38.42 -8.88
C VAL A 32 -3.95 39.81 -8.43
N LYS A 33 -3.75 40.18 -7.17
CA LYS A 33 -4.00 41.56 -6.68
C LYS A 33 -3.11 42.59 -7.35
N THR A 34 -1.90 42.22 -7.76
CA THR A 34 -1.02 43.08 -8.57
C THR A 34 -1.39 43.14 -10.06
N GLY A 35 -2.48 42.50 -10.49
CA GLY A 35 -2.98 42.54 -11.87
C GLY A 35 -2.45 41.46 -12.80
N LYS A 36 -1.65 40.50 -12.32
CA LYS A 36 -1.12 39.38 -13.13
C LYS A 36 -2.02 38.14 -13.04
N LEU A 37 -2.18 37.42 -14.14
CA LEU A 37 -3.03 36.22 -14.22
C LEU A 37 -2.34 34.96 -13.66
N CYS A 38 -2.02 34.96 -12.36
CA CYS A 38 -1.41 33.80 -11.72
C CYS A 38 -2.40 32.66 -11.44
N ILE A 39 -3.64 32.98 -11.08
CA ILE A 39 -4.70 31.99 -10.82
C ILE A 39 -5.92 32.35 -11.67
N GLU A 40 -6.28 31.42 -12.55
CA GLU A 40 -7.44 31.53 -13.43
C GLU A 40 -8.52 30.56 -12.95
N VAL A 41 -9.63 31.13 -12.50
CA VAL A 41 -10.79 30.37 -12.06
C VAL A 41 -12.04 31.22 -12.20
N THR A 42 -13.10 30.62 -12.72
CA THR A 42 -14.44 31.19 -12.79
C THR A 42 -15.44 30.28 -12.06
N PRO A 43 -16.65 30.75 -11.72
CA PRO A 43 -17.69 29.89 -11.15
C PRO A 43 -18.11 28.75 -12.09
N ALA A 44 -17.99 28.93 -13.42
CA ALA A 44 -18.30 27.91 -14.41
C ALA A 44 -17.18 26.89 -14.60
N SER A 45 -15.93 27.24 -14.24
CA SER A 45 -14.77 26.37 -14.37
C SER A 45 -14.94 25.10 -13.54
N LYS A 46 -14.58 23.95 -14.12
CA LYS A 46 -14.53 22.67 -13.39
C LYS A 46 -13.39 22.67 -12.36
N ILE A 47 -12.23 23.22 -12.73
CA ILE A 47 -11.01 23.26 -11.90
C ILE A 47 -10.42 24.67 -11.90
N ALA A 48 -9.63 25.02 -10.88
CA ALA A 48 -8.81 26.23 -10.87
C ALA A 48 -7.45 25.96 -11.55
N PHE A 49 -7.02 26.84 -12.45
CA PHE A 49 -5.70 26.78 -13.08
C PHE A 49 -4.73 27.72 -12.36
N ILE A 50 -3.49 27.25 -12.13
CA ILE A 50 -2.45 28.02 -11.46
C ILE A 50 -1.20 28.02 -12.35
N SER A 51 -0.78 29.21 -12.78
CA SER A 51 0.46 29.40 -13.54
C SER A 51 1.68 29.20 -12.63
N GLU A 52 2.52 28.21 -12.97
CA GLU A 52 3.76 27.89 -12.25
C GLU A 52 4.82 28.99 -12.43
N GLU A 53 4.82 29.69 -13.56
CA GLU A 53 5.78 30.75 -13.90
C GLU A 53 5.56 32.04 -13.10
N LEU A 54 4.29 32.41 -12.91
CA LEU A 54 3.87 33.63 -12.23
C LEU A 54 3.71 33.43 -10.71
N CYS A 55 3.53 32.20 -10.24
CA CYS A 55 3.34 31.91 -8.83
C CYS A 55 4.62 32.17 -8.03
N ILE A 56 4.54 33.01 -7.00
CA ILE A 56 5.66 33.32 -6.10
C ILE A 56 5.88 32.29 -4.98
N GLY A 57 5.04 31.26 -4.88
CA GLY A 57 5.20 30.21 -3.87
C GLY A 57 4.81 30.59 -2.43
N CYS A 58 4.10 31.71 -2.24
CA CYS A 58 3.72 32.22 -0.91
C CYS A 58 2.82 31.30 -0.08
N GLY A 59 2.19 30.27 -0.68
CA GLY A 59 1.34 29.31 0.03
C GLY A 59 0.01 29.86 0.57
N ILE A 60 -0.32 31.14 0.31
CA ILE A 60 -1.55 31.78 0.83
C ILE A 60 -2.80 31.09 0.28
N CYS A 61 -2.81 30.76 -1.02
CA CYS A 61 -3.94 30.07 -1.66
C CYS A 61 -4.16 28.65 -1.10
N VAL A 62 -3.11 27.98 -0.60
CA VAL A 62 -3.21 26.67 0.07
C VAL A 62 -3.96 26.83 1.39
N LYS A 63 -3.51 27.76 2.24
CA LYS A 63 -4.12 28.02 3.56
C LYS A 63 -5.55 28.58 3.49
N LYS A 64 -5.88 29.31 2.43
CA LYS A 64 -7.20 29.93 2.23
C LYS A 64 -8.17 29.05 1.43
N CYS A 65 -7.72 27.93 0.88
CA CYS A 65 -8.62 27.03 0.17
C CYS A 65 -9.51 26.29 1.19
N PRO A 66 -10.85 26.44 1.14
CA PRO A 66 -11.73 25.79 2.11
C PRO A 66 -11.80 24.26 1.94
N PHE A 67 -11.33 23.73 0.80
CA PHE A 67 -11.35 22.30 0.47
C PHE A 67 -9.95 21.68 0.41
N GLU A 68 -8.90 22.42 0.80
CA GLU A 68 -7.50 21.98 0.73
C GLU A 68 -7.12 21.35 -0.63
N ALA A 69 -7.67 21.89 -1.70
CA ALA A 69 -7.55 21.31 -3.04
C ALA A 69 -6.25 21.71 -3.77
N ILE A 70 -5.51 22.69 -3.23
CA ILE A 70 -4.33 23.28 -3.85
C ILE A 70 -3.10 22.88 -3.04
N GLN A 71 -2.06 22.43 -3.73
CA GLN A 71 -0.75 22.19 -3.14
C GLN A 71 0.31 22.95 -3.92
N ILE A 72 1.20 23.64 -3.21
CA ILE A 72 2.37 24.30 -3.81
C ILE A 72 3.61 23.65 -3.24
N ILE A 73 4.47 23.18 -4.14
CA ILE A 73 5.70 22.48 -3.81
C ILE A 73 6.84 23.26 -4.46
N ASN A 74 7.85 23.61 -3.67
CA ASN A 74 9.09 24.17 -4.19
C ASN A 74 10.02 23.01 -4.52
N LEU A 75 10.47 22.93 -5.77
CA LEU A 75 11.44 21.96 -6.23
C LEU A 75 12.83 22.57 -6.35
N PRO A 76 13.88 21.75 -6.17
CA PRO A 76 15.20 22.04 -6.72
C PRO A 76 15.13 22.35 -8.22
N LYS A 77 15.88 23.36 -8.69
CA LYS A 77 15.89 23.79 -10.11
C LYS A 77 16.27 22.67 -11.07
N ASP A 78 17.16 21.77 -10.66
CA ASP A 78 17.73 20.75 -11.53
C ASP A 78 16.68 19.73 -12.01
N LEU A 79 15.60 19.53 -11.24
CA LEU A 79 14.57 18.55 -11.54
C LEU A 79 13.65 18.95 -12.69
N ASP A 80 13.44 20.25 -12.93
CA ASP A 80 12.50 20.69 -13.97
C ASP A 80 13.05 20.39 -15.38
N LYS A 81 14.39 20.40 -15.53
CA LYS A 81 15.09 19.98 -16.75
C LYS A 81 14.88 18.50 -17.06
N ASP A 82 14.75 17.68 -16.03
CA ASP A 82 14.63 16.23 -16.11
C ASP A 82 13.17 15.74 -16.25
N THR A 83 12.24 16.63 -16.61
CA THR A 83 10.81 16.28 -16.74
C THR A 83 10.59 15.35 -17.94
N THR A 84 10.13 14.12 -17.70
CA THR A 84 9.92 13.11 -18.74
C THR A 84 8.47 13.06 -19.22
N HIS A 85 7.52 13.16 -18.30
CA HIS A 85 6.10 13.12 -18.64
C HIS A 85 5.24 13.96 -17.69
N ARG A 86 4.19 14.58 -18.24
CA ARG A 86 3.15 15.32 -17.51
C ARG A 86 1.79 15.05 -18.14
N TYR A 87 0.79 14.66 -17.33
CA TYR A 87 -0.56 14.38 -17.86
C TYR A 87 -1.33 15.64 -18.29
N GLY A 88 -1.06 16.77 -17.65
CA GLY A 88 -1.77 18.02 -17.90
C GLY A 88 -1.37 19.15 -16.93
N PRO A 89 -2.02 20.32 -17.05
CA PRO A 89 -1.72 21.46 -16.19
C PRO A 89 -2.09 21.16 -14.73
N ASN A 90 -1.21 21.51 -13.80
CA ASN A 90 -1.38 21.28 -12.35
C ASN A 90 -1.68 19.82 -11.95
N THR A 91 -1.25 18.86 -12.78
CA THR A 91 -1.32 17.41 -12.49
C THR A 91 0.06 16.82 -12.20
N PHE A 92 0.09 15.52 -11.96
CA PHE A 92 1.29 14.74 -11.70
C PHE A 92 2.38 14.93 -12.77
N LYS A 93 3.63 15.15 -12.32
CA LYS A 93 4.84 15.17 -13.15
C LYS A 93 5.77 14.01 -12.81
N LEU A 94 6.29 13.34 -13.83
CA LEU A 94 7.36 12.35 -13.68
C LEU A 94 8.68 12.97 -14.13
N HIS A 95 9.71 12.82 -13.30
CA HIS A 95 11.07 13.24 -13.57
C HIS A 95 11.97 12.01 -13.65
N ARG A 96 12.82 11.99 -14.69
CA ARG A 96 13.67 10.85 -15.08
C ARG A 96 12.86 9.58 -15.37
N LEU A 97 13.55 8.56 -15.88
CA LEU A 97 13.02 7.22 -16.10
C LEU A 97 14.06 6.21 -15.61
N PRO A 98 13.63 5.05 -15.11
CA PRO A 98 14.56 4.01 -14.74
C PRO A 98 15.19 3.43 -16.01
N VAL A 99 16.46 3.05 -15.92
CA VAL A 99 17.26 2.61 -17.07
C VAL A 99 17.31 1.09 -17.10
N PRO A 100 16.54 0.42 -17.98
CA PRO A 100 16.56 -1.03 -18.07
C PRO A 100 17.83 -1.52 -18.76
N ARG A 101 18.49 -2.50 -18.17
CA ARG A 101 19.68 -3.17 -18.73
C ARG A 101 19.33 -4.59 -19.17
N PRO A 102 19.83 -5.04 -20.33
CA PRO A 102 19.55 -6.39 -20.80
C PRO A 102 20.27 -7.42 -19.92
N GLY A 103 19.65 -8.58 -19.73
CA GLY A 103 20.20 -9.68 -18.93
C GLY A 103 20.20 -9.44 -17.42
N GLN A 104 19.53 -8.40 -16.93
CA GLN A 104 19.43 -8.05 -15.52
C GLN A 104 17.98 -7.73 -15.12
N VAL A 105 17.64 -7.97 -13.86
CA VAL A 105 16.37 -7.56 -13.27
C VAL A 105 16.52 -6.18 -12.65
N LEU A 106 15.73 -5.23 -13.16
CA LEU A 106 15.61 -3.90 -12.56
C LEU A 106 14.43 -3.85 -11.59
N GLY A 107 14.74 -3.70 -10.31
CA GLY A 107 13.79 -3.47 -9.25
C GLY A 107 13.39 -2.00 -9.13
N LEU A 108 12.10 -1.73 -8.95
CA LEU A 108 11.55 -0.40 -8.72
C LEU A 108 10.81 -0.37 -7.38
N VAL A 109 11.27 0.50 -6.48
CA VAL A 109 10.68 0.69 -5.16
C VAL A 109 10.27 2.15 -4.97
N GLY A 110 9.14 2.38 -4.31
CA GLY A 110 8.65 3.72 -4.02
C GLY A 110 7.24 3.71 -3.46
N THR A 111 6.76 4.83 -2.93
CA THR A 111 5.41 4.95 -2.41
C THR A 111 4.35 4.88 -3.52
N ASN A 112 3.08 4.72 -3.14
CA ASN A 112 1.99 4.67 -4.11
C ASN A 112 1.71 6.06 -4.69
N GLY A 113 1.30 6.12 -5.95
CA GLY A 113 1.03 7.39 -6.63
C GLY A 113 2.28 8.23 -6.96
N ILE A 114 3.47 7.64 -6.90
CA ILE A 114 4.74 8.31 -7.25
C ILE A 114 5.16 8.13 -8.72
N GLY A 115 4.33 7.47 -9.54
CA GLY A 115 4.57 7.32 -10.98
C GLY A 115 5.26 6.03 -11.44
N LYS A 116 5.38 5.01 -10.57
CA LYS A 116 5.93 3.67 -10.95
C LYS A 116 5.23 3.09 -12.18
N SER A 117 3.90 2.93 -12.13
CA SER A 117 3.13 2.42 -13.26
C SER A 117 3.14 3.36 -14.48
N THR A 118 3.36 4.68 -14.29
CA THR A 118 3.57 5.61 -15.41
C THR A 118 4.91 5.35 -16.09
N ALA A 119 5.98 5.15 -15.32
CA ALA A 119 7.29 4.78 -15.86
C ALA A 119 7.24 3.47 -16.65
N LEU A 120 6.53 2.45 -16.13
CA LEU A 120 6.33 1.17 -16.85
C LEU A 120 5.60 1.38 -18.18
N LYS A 121 4.52 2.18 -18.20
CA LYS A 121 3.78 2.47 -19.45
C LYS A 121 4.65 3.18 -20.48
N VAL A 122 5.55 4.07 -20.04
CA VAL A 122 6.49 4.76 -20.92
C VAL A 122 7.53 3.79 -21.48
N LEU A 123 8.13 2.96 -20.62
CA LEU A 123 9.12 1.97 -21.03
C LEU A 123 8.54 0.86 -21.90
N ALA A 124 7.25 0.57 -21.77
CA ALA A 124 6.56 -0.40 -22.62
C ALA A 124 6.11 0.18 -23.97
N GLY A 125 6.40 1.45 -24.26
CA GLY A 125 5.95 2.12 -25.49
C GLY A 125 4.45 2.41 -25.55
N LYS A 126 3.65 2.04 -24.55
CA LYS A 126 2.20 2.31 -24.48
C LYS A 126 1.88 3.78 -24.24
N LEU A 127 2.79 4.52 -23.61
CA LEU A 127 2.67 5.95 -23.35
C LEU A 127 3.92 6.68 -23.85
N LYS A 128 3.76 7.55 -24.86
CA LYS A 128 4.86 8.39 -25.35
C LYS A 128 5.22 9.45 -24.29
N PRO A 129 6.50 9.61 -23.92
CA PRO A 129 6.91 10.69 -23.03
C PRO A 129 6.70 12.03 -23.75
N ASN A 130 6.23 13.05 -23.02
CA ASN A 130 5.91 14.35 -23.62
C ASN A 130 6.83 15.48 -23.15
N LEU A 131 7.86 15.16 -22.36
CA LEU A 131 8.87 16.11 -21.88
C LEU A 131 8.25 17.34 -21.19
N GLY A 132 7.11 17.15 -20.52
CA GLY A 132 6.34 18.22 -19.87
C GLY A 132 5.38 19.00 -20.79
N ARG A 133 5.44 18.80 -22.12
CA ARG A 133 4.59 19.45 -23.12
C ARG A 133 3.34 18.63 -23.39
N PHE A 134 2.26 18.90 -22.65
CA PHE A 134 1.00 18.15 -22.79
C PHE A 134 0.09 18.65 -23.92
N ASN A 135 0.21 19.91 -24.36
CA ASN A 135 -0.61 20.45 -25.46
C ASN A 135 -0.09 20.02 -26.84
N ASN A 136 1.22 20.14 -27.04
CA ASN A 136 1.92 19.75 -28.28
C ASN A 136 3.01 18.74 -27.91
N PRO A 137 2.67 17.44 -27.82
CA PRO A 137 3.64 16.42 -27.46
C PRO A 137 4.71 16.28 -28.56
N PRO A 138 6.00 16.18 -28.20
CA PRO A 138 7.12 16.07 -29.12
C PRO A 138 7.10 14.76 -29.92
N ASP A 139 7.83 14.74 -31.03
CA ASP A 139 8.08 13.54 -31.82
C ASP A 139 9.19 12.66 -31.27
N TRP A 140 9.23 11.40 -31.69
CA TRP A 140 10.23 10.43 -31.23
C TRP A 140 11.66 10.90 -31.51
N GLN A 141 11.89 11.62 -32.61
CA GLN A 141 13.19 12.23 -32.92
C GLN A 141 13.63 13.24 -31.85
N GLU A 142 12.71 14.09 -31.39
CA GLU A 142 12.98 15.07 -30.34
C GLU A 142 13.19 14.39 -28.99
N ILE A 143 12.42 13.34 -28.69
CA ILE A 143 12.59 12.52 -27.48
C ILE A 143 13.96 11.84 -27.47
N LEU A 144 14.39 11.24 -28.58
CA LEU A 144 15.71 10.63 -28.71
C LEU A 144 16.84 11.65 -28.58
N THR A 145 16.63 12.86 -29.10
CA THR A 145 17.58 13.97 -28.94
C THR A 145 17.68 14.44 -27.49
N TYR A 146 16.56 14.46 -26.77
CA TYR A 146 16.53 14.79 -25.35
C TYR A 146 17.30 13.76 -24.49
N PHE A 147 17.15 12.47 -24.79
CA PHE A 147 17.87 11.40 -24.10
C PHE A 147 19.27 11.12 -24.65
N ARG A 148 19.80 11.99 -25.52
CA ARG A 148 21.06 11.74 -26.23
C ARG A 148 22.23 11.55 -25.27
N GLY A 149 23.02 10.50 -25.50
CA GLY A 149 24.16 10.15 -24.65
C GLY A 149 23.80 9.40 -23.37
N SER A 150 22.53 9.02 -23.19
CA SER A 150 22.08 8.13 -22.11
C SER A 150 21.78 6.72 -22.62
N GLU A 151 21.82 5.73 -21.72
CA GLU A 151 21.42 4.34 -22.03
C GLU A 151 19.96 4.25 -22.53
N LEU A 152 19.08 5.19 -22.14
CA LEU A 152 17.69 5.24 -22.59
C LEU A 152 17.54 5.56 -24.07
N GLN A 153 18.50 6.28 -24.67
CA GLN A 153 18.49 6.54 -26.12
C GLN A 153 18.54 5.22 -26.90
N ASN A 154 19.46 4.33 -26.52
CA ASN A 154 19.61 3.03 -27.16
C ASN A 154 18.34 2.19 -26.95
N TYR A 155 17.78 2.19 -25.74
CA TYR A 155 16.55 1.48 -25.44
C TYR A 155 15.36 1.95 -26.29
N PHE A 156 15.10 3.26 -26.37
CA PHE A 156 14.01 3.80 -27.19
C PHE A 156 14.25 3.61 -28.68
N THR A 157 15.50 3.66 -29.14
CA THR A 157 15.85 3.36 -30.54
C THR A 157 15.49 1.92 -30.87
N ARG A 158 15.86 0.97 -30.00
CA ARG A 158 15.49 -0.45 -30.18
C ARG A 158 13.99 -0.69 -30.13
N ILE A 159 13.23 0.00 -29.28
CA ILE A 159 11.77 -0.10 -29.29
C ILE A 159 11.19 0.30 -30.66
N LEU A 160 11.76 1.32 -31.29
CA LEU A 160 11.27 1.85 -32.58
C LEU A 160 11.77 1.04 -33.78
N GLU A 161 13.04 0.59 -33.77
CA GLU A 161 13.67 -0.11 -34.89
C GLU A 161 13.47 -1.63 -34.81
N ASP A 162 13.68 -2.24 -33.64
CA ASP A 162 13.59 -3.69 -33.44
C ASP A 162 12.15 -4.16 -33.12
N ASN A 163 11.18 -3.23 -32.97
CA ASN A 163 9.80 -3.53 -32.56
C ASN A 163 9.73 -4.46 -31.34
N LEU A 164 10.53 -4.20 -30.31
CA LEU A 164 10.59 -5.02 -29.10
C LEU A 164 9.18 -5.25 -28.51
N LYS A 165 8.80 -6.51 -28.37
CA LYS A 165 7.52 -6.89 -27.78
C LYS A 165 7.60 -6.71 -26.27
N ALA A 166 6.77 -5.82 -25.74
CA ALA A 166 6.68 -5.55 -24.30
C ALA A 166 5.41 -6.17 -23.69
N ILE A 167 5.59 -7.03 -22.69
CA ILE A 167 4.51 -7.68 -21.96
C ILE A 167 4.50 -7.16 -20.53
N ILE A 168 3.30 -6.81 -20.04
CA ILE A 168 3.11 -6.23 -18.73
C ILE A 168 2.09 -7.06 -17.95
N LYS A 169 2.49 -7.55 -16.77
CA LYS A 169 1.54 -8.01 -15.75
C LYS A 169 0.90 -6.79 -15.09
N PRO A 170 -0.43 -6.60 -15.17
CA PRO A 170 -1.10 -5.45 -14.57
C PRO A 170 -1.11 -5.53 -13.04
N GLN A 171 -1.06 -4.37 -12.37
CA GLN A 171 -1.09 -4.27 -10.90
C GLN A 171 -2.34 -4.94 -10.30
N TYR A 172 -3.53 -4.59 -10.79
CA TYR A 172 -4.80 -5.10 -10.28
C TYR A 172 -5.23 -6.38 -10.99
N VAL A 173 -5.12 -7.51 -10.28
CA VAL A 173 -5.57 -8.81 -10.79
C VAL A 173 -7.08 -8.93 -10.91
N ASP A 174 -7.85 -8.18 -10.12
CA ASP A 174 -9.32 -8.23 -10.13
C ASP A 174 -9.96 -7.86 -11.48
N HIS A 175 -9.20 -7.23 -12.38
CA HIS A 175 -9.66 -6.88 -13.72
C HIS A 175 -9.40 -7.98 -14.75
N ILE A 176 -8.52 -8.95 -14.45
CA ILE A 176 -8.14 -10.03 -15.36
C ILE A 176 -9.35 -10.91 -15.72
N PRO A 177 -10.21 -11.34 -14.76
CA PRO A 177 -11.37 -12.16 -15.08
C PRO A 177 -12.43 -11.45 -15.91
N LYS A 178 -12.37 -10.11 -16.02
CA LYS A 178 -13.27 -9.34 -16.90
C LYS A 178 -12.76 -9.33 -18.34
N ALA A 179 -11.45 -9.40 -18.53
CA ALA A 179 -10.80 -9.33 -19.84
C ALA A 179 -10.58 -10.71 -20.46
N VAL A 180 -10.40 -11.75 -19.65
CA VAL A 180 -10.10 -13.11 -20.08
C VAL A 180 -11.19 -14.05 -19.57
N GLN A 181 -11.88 -14.71 -20.50
CA GLN A 181 -12.85 -15.76 -20.22
C GLN A 181 -12.28 -17.10 -20.68
N GLY A 182 -12.56 -18.15 -19.92
CA GLY A 182 -12.14 -19.51 -20.25
C GLY A 182 -11.47 -20.24 -19.10
N ASN A 183 -11.05 -21.47 -19.42
CA ASN A 183 -10.35 -22.35 -18.50
C ASN A 183 -8.85 -21.98 -18.43
N VAL A 184 -8.23 -22.12 -17.26
CA VAL A 184 -6.81 -21.78 -17.05
C VAL A 184 -5.91 -22.52 -18.04
N GLY A 185 -6.09 -23.84 -18.20
CA GLY A 185 -5.29 -24.65 -19.11
C GLY A 185 -5.39 -24.18 -20.56
N GLN A 186 -6.62 -23.89 -21.03
CA GLN A 186 -6.88 -23.43 -22.40
C GLN A 186 -6.23 -22.07 -22.67
N VAL A 187 -6.31 -21.15 -21.72
CA VAL A 187 -5.69 -19.81 -21.89
C VAL A 187 -4.17 -19.92 -21.91
N LEU A 188 -3.59 -20.80 -21.09
CA LEU A 188 -2.15 -21.06 -21.12
C LEU A 188 -1.73 -21.68 -22.47
N ASP A 189 -2.46 -22.68 -22.97
CA ASP A 189 -2.19 -23.29 -24.29
C ASP A 189 -2.26 -22.27 -25.43
N GLN A 190 -3.26 -21.38 -25.42
CA GLN A 190 -3.41 -20.35 -26.45
C GLN A 190 -2.31 -19.28 -26.42
N LYS A 191 -1.66 -19.09 -25.27
CA LYS A 191 -0.63 -18.07 -25.06
C LYS A 191 0.77 -18.65 -25.01
N ASP A 192 0.90 -19.97 -25.10
CA ASP A 192 2.20 -20.63 -25.08
C ASP A 192 2.94 -20.35 -26.38
N GLU A 193 4.03 -19.58 -26.26
CA GLU A 193 4.94 -19.27 -27.36
C GLU A 193 6.33 -19.87 -27.09
N ARG A 194 6.51 -20.57 -25.96
CA ARG A 194 7.82 -21.03 -25.46
C ARG A 194 7.86 -22.53 -25.15
N ASP A 195 6.73 -23.23 -25.23
CA ASP A 195 6.55 -24.63 -24.83
C ASP A 195 6.93 -24.87 -23.36
N MET A 196 6.62 -23.91 -22.48
CA MET A 196 7.00 -23.92 -21.05
C MET A 196 5.81 -24.17 -20.11
N LYS A 197 4.63 -24.53 -20.65
CA LYS A 197 3.41 -24.70 -19.85
C LYS A 197 3.59 -25.65 -18.67
N GLU A 198 4.16 -26.82 -18.87
CA GLU A 198 4.26 -27.86 -17.83
C GLU A 198 5.17 -27.41 -16.68
N GLU A 199 6.34 -26.85 -17.00
CA GLU A 199 7.30 -26.33 -16.02
C GLU A 199 6.70 -25.18 -15.22
N LEU A 200 6.09 -24.19 -15.90
CA LEU A 200 5.45 -23.05 -15.23
C LEU A 200 4.26 -23.47 -14.36
N CYS A 201 3.48 -24.46 -14.81
CA CYS A 201 2.36 -24.99 -14.02
C CYS A 201 2.85 -25.71 -12.76
N PHE A 202 3.99 -26.41 -12.83
CA PHE A 202 4.61 -27.03 -11.67
C PHE A 202 5.20 -25.99 -10.71
N ASP A 203 6.01 -25.07 -11.21
CA ASP A 203 6.70 -24.06 -10.39
C ASP A 203 5.72 -23.15 -9.63
N LEU A 204 4.63 -22.75 -10.29
CA LEU A 204 3.60 -21.87 -9.73
C LEU A 204 2.46 -22.62 -9.03
N ASP A 205 2.56 -23.93 -8.85
CA ASP A 205 1.52 -24.77 -8.21
C ASP A 205 0.13 -24.61 -8.87
N LEU A 206 0.07 -24.50 -10.19
CA LEU A 206 -1.18 -24.29 -10.96
C LEU A 206 -1.87 -25.60 -11.38
N ASN A 207 -1.23 -26.75 -11.21
CA ASN A 207 -1.79 -28.06 -11.58
C ASN A 207 -3.17 -28.33 -10.97
N GLN A 208 -3.44 -27.83 -9.75
CA GLN A 208 -4.71 -28.02 -9.05
C GLN A 208 -5.85 -27.14 -9.59
N VAL A 209 -5.52 -26.10 -10.38
CA VAL A 209 -6.48 -25.10 -10.87
C VAL A 209 -6.55 -25.06 -12.39
N ILE A 210 -5.85 -25.97 -13.08
CA ILE A 210 -5.75 -25.97 -14.53
C ILE A 210 -7.10 -26.19 -15.23
N ASP A 211 -8.02 -26.91 -14.57
CA ASP A 211 -9.37 -27.20 -15.03
C ASP A 211 -10.43 -26.20 -14.56
N ARG A 212 -10.03 -25.17 -13.79
CA ARG A 212 -10.95 -24.15 -13.27
C ARG A 212 -11.04 -22.96 -14.20
N ASN A 213 -12.21 -22.32 -14.20
CA ASN A 213 -12.38 -21.05 -14.90
C ASN A 213 -11.59 -19.93 -14.19
N VAL A 214 -11.06 -19.00 -14.99
CA VAL A 214 -10.30 -17.84 -14.48
C VAL A 214 -11.13 -16.98 -13.52
N GLY A 215 -12.45 -16.93 -13.69
CA GLY A 215 -13.38 -16.20 -12.82
C GLY A 215 -13.57 -16.77 -11.42
N ASP A 216 -13.30 -18.06 -11.23
CA ASP A 216 -13.52 -18.78 -9.97
C ASP A 216 -12.25 -18.82 -9.09
N LEU A 217 -11.13 -18.31 -9.61
CA LEU A 217 -9.85 -18.32 -8.92
C LEU A 217 -9.83 -17.35 -7.73
N SER A 218 -9.14 -17.77 -6.66
CA SER A 218 -8.77 -16.88 -5.58
C SER A 218 -7.73 -15.85 -6.04
N GLY A 219 -7.56 -14.75 -5.29
CA GLY A 219 -6.62 -13.70 -5.67
C GLY A 219 -5.16 -14.17 -5.80
N GLY A 220 -4.74 -15.13 -4.96
CA GLY A 220 -3.41 -15.74 -5.06
C GLY A 220 -3.27 -16.68 -6.27
N GLU A 221 -4.29 -17.50 -6.56
CA GLU A 221 -4.32 -18.32 -7.77
C GLU A 221 -4.33 -17.47 -9.04
N LEU A 222 -5.13 -16.41 -9.06
CA LEU A 222 -5.21 -15.46 -10.17
C LEU A 222 -3.89 -14.71 -10.38
N GLN A 223 -3.20 -14.35 -9.31
CA GLN A 223 -1.86 -13.75 -9.38
C GLN A 223 -0.84 -14.71 -10.00
N ARG A 224 -0.81 -15.97 -9.55
CA ARG A 224 0.09 -17.00 -10.11
C ARG A 224 -0.23 -17.27 -11.58
N PHE A 225 -1.51 -17.36 -11.93
CA PHE A 225 -1.96 -17.45 -13.32
C PHE A 225 -1.49 -16.25 -14.16
N ALA A 226 -1.62 -15.02 -13.64
CA ALA A 226 -1.17 -13.82 -14.33
C ALA A 226 0.34 -13.82 -14.59
N ILE A 227 1.14 -14.31 -13.64
CA ILE A 227 2.59 -14.45 -13.81
C ILE A 227 2.89 -15.52 -14.87
N ALA A 228 2.21 -16.68 -14.83
CA ALA A 228 2.36 -17.74 -15.81
C ALA A 228 2.05 -17.26 -17.24
N VAL A 229 0.93 -16.56 -17.44
CA VAL A 229 0.52 -16.03 -18.74
C VAL A 229 1.55 -15.04 -19.31
N VAL A 230 2.24 -14.28 -18.47
CA VAL A 230 3.30 -13.37 -18.92
C VAL A 230 4.60 -14.15 -19.21
N ALA A 231 4.95 -15.11 -18.37
CA ALA A 231 6.17 -15.90 -18.50
C ALA A 231 6.18 -16.82 -19.73
N ILE A 232 5.00 -17.33 -20.11
CA ILE A 232 4.83 -18.29 -21.21
C ILE A 232 4.91 -17.64 -22.61
N GLN A 233 4.70 -16.33 -22.69
CA GLN A 233 4.82 -15.57 -23.93
C GLN A 233 6.28 -15.21 -24.24
N ASN A 234 6.66 -15.23 -25.51
CA ASN A 234 7.98 -14.82 -25.96
C ASN A 234 8.00 -13.30 -26.19
N ALA A 235 8.82 -12.59 -25.40
CA ALA A 235 8.98 -11.14 -25.47
C ALA A 235 10.39 -10.70 -25.06
N GLU A 236 10.84 -9.57 -25.58
CA GLU A 236 12.13 -8.98 -25.21
C GLU A 236 12.03 -8.17 -23.93
N ILE A 237 10.85 -7.62 -23.60
CA ILE A 237 10.64 -6.80 -22.41
C ILE A 237 9.54 -7.40 -21.55
N TYR A 238 9.90 -7.85 -20.35
CA TYR A 238 8.99 -8.36 -19.32
C TYR A 238 8.85 -7.35 -18.19
N MET A 239 7.61 -6.96 -17.87
CA MET A 239 7.31 -6.04 -16.77
C MET A 239 6.33 -6.66 -15.79
N PHE A 240 6.69 -6.66 -14.51
CA PHE A 240 5.86 -7.16 -13.42
C PHE A 240 5.48 -6.02 -12.48
N ASP A 241 4.21 -5.62 -12.47
CA ASP A 241 3.69 -4.64 -11.50
C ASP A 241 3.08 -5.40 -10.30
N GLU A 242 3.80 -5.38 -9.18
CA GLU A 242 3.48 -6.09 -7.93
C GLU A 242 3.19 -7.59 -8.10
N PRO A 243 4.20 -8.41 -8.47
CA PRO A 243 4.07 -9.87 -8.60
C PRO A 243 3.86 -10.61 -7.26
N SER A 244 4.24 -10.06 -6.12
CA SER A 244 4.14 -10.72 -4.79
C SER A 244 2.79 -10.58 -4.10
N SER A 245 1.93 -9.67 -4.58
CA SER A 245 0.65 -9.35 -3.96
C SER A 245 -0.24 -10.59 -3.84
N TYR A 246 -0.91 -10.74 -2.69
CA TYR A 246 -1.76 -11.90 -2.33
C TYR A 246 -1.07 -13.27 -2.19
N LEU A 247 0.24 -13.37 -2.46
CA LEU A 247 0.99 -14.62 -2.32
C LEU A 247 1.48 -14.82 -0.88
N ASP A 248 1.55 -16.09 -0.46
CA ASP A 248 2.24 -16.48 0.77
C ASP A 248 3.77 -16.50 0.57
N VAL A 249 4.52 -16.65 1.65
CA VAL A 249 6.00 -16.55 1.63
C VAL A 249 6.62 -17.54 0.64
N LYS A 250 6.15 -18.79 0.62
CA LYS A 250 6.66 -19.83 -0.28
C LYS A 250 6.32 -19.54 -1.74
N GLN A 251 5.08 -19.14 -2.00
CA GLN A 251 4.61 -18.76 -3.33
C GLN A 251 5.34 -17.51 -3.86
N ARG A 252 5.69 -16.55 -3.01
CA ARG A 252 6.49 -15.37 -3.39
C ARG A 252 7.88 -15.77 -3.89
N LEU A 253 8.56 -16.68 -3.18
CA LEU A 253 9.89 -17.16 -3.59
C LEU A 253 9.83 -17.93 -4.91
N LYS A 254 8.84 -18.80 -5.09
CA LYS A 254 8.61 -19.52 -6.35
C LYS A 254 8.31 -18.57 -7.51
N ALA A 255 7.40 -17.61 -7.30
CA ALA A 255 7.10 -16.58 -8.29
C ALA A 255 8.36 -15.78 -8.66
N ALA A 256 9.21 -15.49 -7.68
CA ALA A 256 10.44 -14.78 -7.92
C ALA A 256 11.46 -15.59 -8.72
N GLN A 257 11.57 -16.91 -8.47
CA GLN A 257 12.38 -17.83 -9.27
C GLN A 257 11.92 -17.85 -10.73
N VAL A 258 10.61 -17.92 -10.97
CA VAL A 258 10.03 -17.89 -12.33
C VAL A 258 10.33 -16.55 -13.02
N VAL A 259 10.22 -15.41 -12.32
CA VAL A 259 10.57 -14.11 -12.92
C VAL A 259 12.05 -14.05 -13.29
N ARG A 260 12.94 -14.60 -12.45
CA ARG A 260 14.38 -14.67 -12.76
C ARG A 260 14.70 -15.63 -13.91
N SER A 261 13.93 -16.71 -14.10
CA SER A 261 14.14 -17.64 -15.22
C SER A 261 13.82 -17.01 -16.60
N LEU A 262 13.15 -15.85 -16.63
CA LEU A 262 12.91 -15.07 -17.84
C LEU A 262 14.16 -14.31 -18.32
N LEU A 263 15.21 -14.23 -17.50
CA LEU A 263 16.45 -13.55 -17.86
C LEU A 263 17.17 -14.27 -18.99
N ARG A 264 17.25 -13.59 -20.13
CA ARG A 264 18.04 -13.92 -21.31
C ARG A 264 19.04 -12.80 -21.58
N PRO A 265 20.16 -13.05 -22.27
CA PRO A 265 21.17 -12.02 -22.55
C PRO A 265 20.63 -10.74 -23.19
N ASN A 266 19.55 -10.84 -23.98
CA ASN A 266 18.91 -9.72 -24.67
C ASN A 266 17.54 -9.31 -24.10
N SER A 267 17.08 -9.91 -23.00
CA SER A 267 15.79 -9.56 -22.40
C SER A 267 15.93 -8.47 -21.34
N TYR A 268 14.93 -7.61 -21.23
CA TYR A 268 14.79 -6.62 -20.18
C TYR A 268 13.72 -7.08 -19.20
N VAL A 269 14.05 -7.19 -17.92
CA VAL A 269 13.08 -7.55 -16.88
C VAL A 269 12.98 -6.40 -15.89
N ILE A 270 11.76 -5.87 -15.71
CA ILE A 270 11.47 -4.77 -14.79
C ILE A 270 10.44 -5.25 -13.79
N VAL A 271 10.75 -5.13 -12.50
CA VAL A 271 9.88 -5.53 -11.40
C VAL A 271 9.56 -4.32 -10.55
N VAL A 272 8.28 -4.07 -10.32
CA VAL A 272 7.81 -3.12 -9.30
C VAL A 272 7.39 -3.91 -8.08
N GLU A 273 8.05 -3.65 -6.96
CA GLU A 273 7.75 -4.35 -5.71
C GLU A 273 7.69 -3.41 -4.51
N HIS A 274 6.89 -3.83 -3.55
CA HIS A 274 6.74 -3.17 -2.25
C HIS A 274 7.31 -4.00 -1.12
N ASP A 275 7.54 -5.29 -1.33
CA ASP A 275 8.18 -6.17 -0.38
C ASP A 275 9.69 -6.16 -0.59
N LEU A 276 10.42 -5.55 0.36
CA LEU A 276 11.88 -5.42 0.29
C LEU A 276 12.59 -6.78 0.31
N SER A 277 12.00 -7.80 0.96
CA SER A 277 12.59 -9.14 1.04
C SER A 277 12.53 -9.86 -0.31
N VAL A 278 11.41 -9.73 -1.01
CA VAL A 278 11.23 -10.29 -2.36
C VAL A 278 12.05 -9.51 -3.36
N LEU A 279 12.13 -8.18 -3.21
CA LEU A 279 12.93 -7.30 -4.07
C LEU A 279 14.43 -7.64 -3.99
N ASP A 280 14.94 -7.98 -2.79
CA ASP A 280 16.34 -8.39 -2.58
C ASP A 280 16.68 -9.68 -3.34
N TYR A 281 15.75 -10.63 -3.36
CA TYR A 281 15.93 -11.89 -4.09
C TYR A 281 15.75 -11.72 -5.62
N LEU A 282 14.82 -10.87 -6.04
CA LEU A 282 14.44 -10.67 -7.44
C LEU A 282 15.46 -9.87 -8.25
N SER A 283 15.92 -8.75 -7.69
CA SER A 283 16.54 -7.68 -8.47
C SER A 283 18.05 -7.82 -8.50
N ASP A 284 18.69 -7.32 -9.55
CA ASP A 284 20.16 -7.15 -9.58
C ASP A 284 20.52 -5.66 -9.34
N PHE A 285 19.63 -4.74 -9.73
CA PHE A 285 19.71 -3.31 -9.46
C PHE A 285 18.37 -2.78 -8.96
N ILE A 286 18.40 -1.74 -8.13
CA ILE A 286 17.20 -1.08 -7.62
C ILE A 286 17.23 0.41 -7.96
N CYS A 287 16.14 0.90 -8.52
CA CYS A 287 15.83 2.32 -8.62
C CYS A 287 14.78 2.69 -7.56
N CYS A 288 15.11 3.65 -6.70
CA CYS A 288 14.17 4.23 -5.76
C CYS A 288 13.41 5.40 -6.42
N LEU A 289 12.10 5.43 -6.24
CA LEU A 289 11.24 6.55 -6.62
C LEU A 289 10.82 7.31 -5.36
N TYR A 290 11.06 8.61 -5.38
CA TYR A 290 10.70 9.52 -4.29
C TYR A 290 9.96 10.74 -4.82
N GLY A 291 9.40 11.52 -3.89
CA GLY A 291 8.65 12.74 -4.17
C GLY A 291 7.34 12.74 -3.40
N LYS A 292 6.31 13.37 -3.94
CA LYS A 292 5.02 13.50 -3.26
C LYS A 292 3.93 12.75 -4.05
N PRO A 293 3.19 11.81 -3.42
CA PRO A 293 2.10 11.08 -4.06
C PRO A 293 1.09 12.00 -4.75
N GLY A 294 0.74 11.69 -6.00
CA GLY A 294 -0.21 12.47 -6.82
C GLY A 294 0.29 13.84 -7.28
N ALA A 295 1.52 14.21 -6.93
CA ALA A 295 2.11 15.52 -7.18
C ALA A 295 3.29 15.45 -8.16
N TYR A 296 4.38 14.79 -7.75
CA TYR A 296 5.52 14.55 -8.60
C TYR A 296 6.29 13.32 -8.12
N GLY A 297 6.95 12.64 -9.05
CA GLY A 297 7.86 11.55 -8.77
C GLY A 297 9.18 11.74 -9.46
N VAL A 298 10.27 11.40 -8.78
CA VAL A 298 11.63 11.41 -9.32
C VAL A 298 12.21 10.02 -9.21
N VAL A 299 12.77 9.54 -10.31
CA VAL A 299 13.49 8.26 -10.34
C VAL A 299 14.98 8.51 -10.07
N THR A 300 15.52 7.83 -9.07
CA THR A 300 16.97 7.85 -8.78
C THR A 300 17.76 7.05 -9.81
N LEU A 301 19.07 7.28 -9.86
CA LEU A 301 20.01 6.40 -10.57
C LEU A 301 19.96 4.97 -9.99
N PRO A 302 20.27 3.94 -10.78
CA PRO A 302 20.27 2.56 -10.30
C PRO A 302 21.36 2.34 -9.25
N PHE A 303 20.97 1.75 -8.12
CA PHE A 303 21.88 1.32 -7.06
C PHE A 303 21.98 -0.21 -7.03
N SER A 304 23.04 -0.72 -6.39
CA SER A 304 23.04 -2.13 -6.00
C SER A 304 21.88 -2.40 -5.04
N VAL A 305 21.39 -3.64 -5.01
CA VAL A 305 20.20 -4.03 -4.26
C VAL A 305 20.28 -3.62 -2.78
N ARG A 306 21.36 -4.01 -2.10
CA ARG A 306 21.55 -3.72 -0.67
C ARG A 306 21.65 -2.23 -0.39
N GLU A 307 22.39 -1.49 -1.21
CA GLU A 307 22.50 -0.03 -1.07
C GLU A 307 21.16 0.66 -1.31
N GLY A 308 20.44 0.28 -2.36
CA GLY A 308 19.14 0.82 -2.71
C GLY A 308 18.11 0.62 -1.60
N ILE A 309 18.05 -0.59 -1.01
CA ILE A 309 17.16 -0.89 0.12
C ILE A 309 17.52 -0.02 1.34
N ASN A 310 18.80 0.09 1.68
CA ASN A 310 19.24 0.89 2.82
C ASN A 310 18.98 2.40 2.62
N ILE A 311 19.22 2.92 1.41
CA ILE A 311 18.88 4.30 1.02
C ILE A 311 17.38 4.54 1.18
N PHE A 312 16.56 3.59 0.73
CA PHE A 312 15.12 3.68 0.83
C PHE A 312 14.62 3.71 2.28
N LEU A 313 15.18 2.84 3.14
CA LEU A 313 14.87 2.77 4.58
C LEU A 313 15.36 4.02 5.34
N ALA A 314 16.57 4.51 5.03
CA ALA A 314 17.14 5.71 5.62
C ALA A 314 16.38 6.99 5.24
N GLY A 315 15.70 6.99 4.08
CA GLY A 315 14.96 8.15 3.60
C GLY A 315 15.84 9.27 3.02
N PHE A 316 17.11 8.94 2.72
CA PHE A 316 18.12 9.89 2.27
C PHE A 316 18.94 9.28 1.13
N VAL A 317 19.04 10.00 0.02
CA VAL A 317 19.83 9.65 -1.17
C VAL A 317 21.17 10.39 -1.12
N PRO A 318 22.29 9.71 -0.83
CA PRO A 318 23.58 10.36 -0.65
C PRO A 318 24.11 11.03 -1.92
N THR A 319 23.92 10.40 -3.08
CA THR A 319 24.43 10.88 -4.37
C THR A 319 23.82 12.21 -4.80
N GLU A 320 22.60 12.49 -4.35
CA GLU A 320 21.86 13.72 -4.67
C GLU A 320 21.78 14.67 -3.47
N ASN A 321 22.39 14.29 -2.34
CA ASN A 321 22.26 14.97 -1.05
C ASN A 321 20.81 15.36 -0.71
N LEU A 322 19.88 14.43 -0.95
CA LEU A 322 18.45 14.69 -0.88
C LEU A 322 17.78 13.78 0.16
N ARG A 323 17.13 14.40 1.15
CA ARG A 323 16.27 13.70 2.11
C ARG A 323 14.82 13.78 1.66
N PHE A 324 14.23 12.63 1.31
CA PHE A 324 12.83 12.57 0.88
C PHE A 324 11.88 12.12 1.99
N ARG A 325 12.41 11.70 3.15
CA ARG A 325 11.64 11.35 4.35
C ARG A 325 12.31 11.95 5.59
N GLU A 326 11.52 12.54 6.48
CA GLU A 326 12.06 13.18 7.69
C GLU A 326 12.65 12.16 8.67
N GLU A 327 11.92 11.07 8.90
CA GLU A 327 12.28 9.97 9.79
C GLU A 327 12.75 8.75 8.98
N SER A 328 13.74 8.02 9.51
CA SER A 328 14.13 6.72 8.97
C SER A 328 13.16 5.63 9.43
N LEU A 329 12.98 4.62 8.59
CA LEU A 329 12.26 3.42 8.98
C LEU A 329 13.17 2.59 9.87
N THR A 330 12.84 2.50 11.15
CA THR A 330 13.55 1.66 12.11
C THR A 330 12.68 0.47 12.49
N PHE A 331 13.25 -0.72 12.39
CA PHE A 331 12.62 -1.92 12.93
C PHE A 331 12.85 -1.92 14.42
N LYS A 332 11.78 -1.69 15.18
CA LYS A 332 11.83 -1.86 16.62
C LYS A 332 11.87 -3.35 16.89
N VAL A 333 13.06 -3.88 17.16
CA VAL A 333 13.16 -5.12 17.93
C VAL A 333 12.53 -4.78 19.27
N ALA A 334 11.32 -5.27 19.50
CA ALA A 334 10.70 -5.12 20.81
C ALA A 334 11.58 -5.91 21.78
N GLU A 335 12.44 -5.19 22.52
CA GLU A 335 12.94 -5.70 23.78
C GLU A 335 11.67 -5.99 24.59
N THR A 336 11.37 -7.27 24.76
CA THR A 336 10.29 -7.69 25.65
C THR A 336 10.62 -7.03 26.98
N PRO A 337 9.73 -6.18 27.54
CA PRO A 337 9.91 -5.80 28.93
C PRO A 337 10.08 -7.10 29.69
N GLN A 338 11.12 -7.21 30.52
CA GLN A 338 11.18 -8.27 31.53
C GLN A 338 10.00 -8.02 32.48
N GLU A 339 8.81 -8.44 32.07
CA GLU A 339 7.63 -8.51 32.93
C GLU A 339 8.01 -9.46 34.06
N SER A 340 7.89 -8.99 35.30
CA SER A 340 8.19 -9.83 36.46
C SER A 340 7.22 -11.01 36.47
N ALA A 341 7.68 -12.18 36.94
CA ALA A 341 6.83 -13.38 37.04
C ALA A 341 5.53 -13.12 37.83
N GLU A 342 5.55 -12.15 38.75
CA GLU A 342 4.41 -11.69 39.54
C GLU A 342 3.34 -10.93 38.72
N GLU A 343 3.73 -10.17 37.69
CA GLU A 343 2.77 -9.51 36.78
C GLU A 343 2.08 -10.54 35.86
N ILE A 344 2.82 -11.57 35.45
CA ILE A 344 2.34 -12.65 34.57
C ILE A 344 1.29 -13.54 35.27
N GLU A 345 1.36 -13.71 36.59
CA GLU A 345 0.38 -14.47 37.36
C GLU A 345 -0.99 -13.79 37.47
N THR A 346 -1.05 -12.46 37.34
CA THR A 346 -2.33 -11.72 37.37
C THR A 346 -3.10 -11.75 36.06
N TYR A 347 -2.48 -12.26 34.99
CA TYR A 347 -3.11 -12.32 33.68
C TYR A 347 -4.17 -13.43 33.58
N ALA A 348 -5.30 -13.07 32.99
CA ALA A 348 -6.36 -14.01 32.68
C ALA A 348 -5.87 -14.96 31.57
N ARG A 349 -5.74 -16.25 31.91
CA ARG A 349 -5.42 -17.29 30.94
C ARG A 349 -6.69 -17.80 30.28
N TYR A 350 -6.73 -17.69 28.97
CA TYR A 350 -7.78 -18.24 28.14
C TYR A 350 -7.27 -19.50 27.46
N LYS A 351 -8.04 -20.58 27.55
CA LYS A 351 -7.74 -21.84 26.88
C LYS A 351 -8.79 -22.08 25.81
N TYR A 352 -8.36 -22.61 24.67
CA TYR A 352 -9.26 -23.15 23.65
C TYR A 352 -8.97 -24.65 23.48
N PRO A 353 -10.02 -25.48 23.38
CA PRO A 353 -9.86 -26.93 23.26
C PRO A 353 -9.43 -27.33 21.85
N THR A 354 -9.06 -28.61 21.70
CA THR A 354 -8.84 -29.20 20.39
C THR A 354 -10.16 -29.23 19.62
N MET A 355 -10.18 -28.57 18.46
CA MET A 355 -11.37 -28.47 17.63
C MET A 355 -11.11 -28.89 16.20
N THR A 356 -12.11 -29.51 15.58
CA THR A 356 -12.04 -29.86 14.16
C THR A 356 -13.17 -29.19 13.38
N LYS A 357 -12.84 -28.78 12.15
CA LYS A 357 -13.80 -28.22 11.21
C LYS A 357 -13.56 -28.77 9.83
N THR A 358 -14.61 -29.29 9.23
CA THR A 358 -14.68 -29.73 7.84
C THR A 358 -15.49 -28.74 7.02
N GLN A 359 -14.95 -28.31 5.88
CA GLN A 359 -15.64 -27.48 4.89
C GLN A 359 -15.37 -28.06 3.51
N GLY A 360 -16.33 -28.83 2.99
CA GLY A 360 -16.15 -29.56 1.74
C GLY A 360 -14.96 -30.51 1.82
N ASN A 361 -13.97 -30.33 0.95
CA ASN A 361 -12.75 -31.15 0.89
C ASN A 361 -11.66 -30.73 1.88
N PHE A 362 -11.88 -29.66 2.64
CA PHE A 362 -10.90 -29.12 3.56
C PHE A 362 -11.20 -29.52 5.00
N LYS A 363 -10.24 -30.16 5.69
CA LYS A 363 -10.34 -30.51 7.11
C LYS A 363 -9.28 -29.73 7.90
N LEU A 364 -9.74 -28.87 8.80
CA LEU A 364 -8.93 -28.13 9.75
C LEU A 364 -8.95 -28.86 11.10
N ARG A 365 -7.78 -29.18 11.63
CA ARG A 365 -7.60 -29.61 13.02
C ARG A 365 -6.81 -28.54 13.74
N VAL A 366 -7.38 -28.00 14.82
CA VAL A 366 -6.72 -27.06 15.71
C VAL A 366 -6.42 -27.81 17.01
N VAL A 367 -5.15 -27.83 17.40
CA VAL A 367 -4.72 -28.41 18.68
C VAL A 367 -5.02 -27.41 19.80
N GLU A 368 -5.31 -27.91 20.99
CA GLU A 368 -5.49 -27.07 22.18
C GLU A 368 -4.34 -26.07 22.37
N GLY A 369 -4.68 -24.91 22.92
CA GLY A 369 -3.71 -23.87 23.23
C GLY A 369 -4.21 -22.87 24.25
N GLU A 370 -3.29 -22.09 24.77
CA GLU A 370 -3.56 -21.04 25.75
C GLU A 370 -3.03 -19.68 25.29
N PHE A 371 -3.69 -18.62 25.73
CA PHE A 371 -3.21 -17.26 25.58
C PHE A 371 -3.58 -16.41 26.79
N THR A 372 -2.75 -15.41 27.10
CA THR A 372 -3.01 -14.49 28.20
C THR A 372 -3.71 -13.21 27.71
N ASP A 373 -4.31 -12.44 28.61
CA ASP A 373 -4.64 -11.06 28.30
C ASP A 373 -3.36 -10.25 28.03
N SER A 374 -3.49 -9.22 27.19
CA SER A 374 -2.41 -8.30 26.78
C SER A 374 -1.29 -8.87 25.88
N GLN A 375 -1.40 -10.10 25.37
CA GLN A 375 -0.43 -10.65 24.40
C GLN A 375 -0.87 -10.49 22.94
N ILE A 376 0.12 -10.37 22.05
CA ILE A 376 -0.08 -10.39 20.60
C ILE A 376 0.27 -11.79 20.07
N ILE A 377 -0.71 -12.46 19.48
CA ILE A 377 -0.52 -13.77 18.86
C ILE A 377 -0.38 -13.61 17.35
N VAL A 378 0.64 -14.26 16.79
CA VAL A 378 0.97 -14.20 15.36
C VAL A 378 0.61 -15.52 14.70
N MET A 379 -0.20 -15.49 13.64
CA MET A 379 -0.61 -16.68 12.91
C MET A 379 0.07 -16.78 11.53
N LEU A 380 1.04 -17.68 11.41
CA LEU A 380 1.82 -17.92 10.19
C LEU A 380 1.38 -19.23 9.49
N GLY A 381 1.71 -19.39 8.21
CA GLY A 381 1.25 -20.52 7.38
C GLY A 381 0.83 -20.14 5.95
N GLU A 382 0.74 -21.13 5.07
CA GLU A 382 0.38 -20.97 3.66
C GLU A 382 -1.07 -20.49 3.46
N ASN A 383 -1.35 -19.93 2.29
CA ASN A 383 -2.72 -19.57 1.91
C ASN A 383 -3.59 -20.83 1.82
N GLY A 384 -4.77 -20.80 2.45
CA GLY A 384 -5.68 -21.96 2.47
C GLY A 384 -5.49 -22.91 3.66
N THR A 385 -4.51 -22.68 4.54
CA THR A 385 -4.30 -23.48 5.78
C THR A 385 -5.40 -23.35 6.84
N GLY A 386 -6.43 -22.52 6.62
CA GLY A 386 -7.57 -22.39 7.53
C GLY A 386 -7.42 -21.31 8.62
N LYS A 387 -6.41 -20.43 8.57
CA LYS A 387 -6.24 -19.33 9.55
C LYS A 387 -7.49 -18.46 9.70
N THR A 388 -8.09 -18.04 8.58
CA THR A 388 -9.32 -17.24 8.59
C THR A 388 -10.49 -18.03 9.17
N THR A 389 -10.55 -19.34 8.93
CA THR A 389 -11.56 -20.23 9.52
C THR A 389 -11.37 -20.31 11.03
N PHE A 390 -10.14 -20.48 11.51
CA PHE A 390 -9.82 -20.48 12.94
C PHE A 390 -10.21 -19.17 13.63
N ILE A 391 -9.89 -18.02 13.04
CA ILE A 391 -10.27 -16.72 13.60
C ILE A 391 -11.80 -16.57 13.65
N ARG A 392 -12.52 -17.06 12.64
CA ARG A 392 -13.99 -17.05 12.65
C ARG A 392 -14.58 -17.97 13.71
N MET A 393 -13.92 -19.08 14.03
CA MET A 393 -14.30 -19.96 15.14
C MET A 393 -14.11 -19.26 16.48
N LEU A 394 -12.95 -18.63 16.70
CA LEU A 394 -12.69 -17.84 17.90
C LEU A 394 -13.61 -16.62 18.05
N ALA A 395 -14.04 -16.03 16.93
CA ALA A 395 -15.00 -14.91 16.92
C ALA A 395 -16.47 -15.34 17.08
N GLY A 396 -16.75 -16.64 17.22
CA GLY A 396 -18.12 -17.17 17.32
C GLY A 396 -18.94 -17.08 16.03
N LEU A 397 -18.31 -16.74 14.89
CA LEU A 397 -18.98 -16.62 13.58
C LEU A 397 -19.18 -17.98 12.91
N LEU A 398 -18.35 -18.98 13.26
CA LEU A 398 -18.43 -20.35 12.76
C LEU A 398 -18.33 -21.31 13.95
N LYS A 399 -19.23 -22.29 14.02
CA LYS A 399 -19.17 -23.35 15.03
C LYS A 399 -18.27 -24.51 14.55
N PRO A 400 -17.43 -25.11 15.41
CA PRO A 400 -16.69 -26.33 15.09
C PRO A 400 -17.64 -27.52 14.89
N ASP A 401 -17.18 -28.56 14.19
CA ASP A 401 -17.96 -29.79 13.95
C ASP A 401 -17.80 -30.78 15.10
N SER A 402 -16.57 -30.90 15.64
CA SER A 402 -16.29 -31.65 16.86
C SER A 402 -15.36 -30.84 17.77
N VAL A 403 -15.60 -30.99 19.07
CA VAL A 403 -14.71 -30.51 20.13
C VAL A 403 -14.32 -31.75 20.92
N GLU A 404 -13.02 -32.06 20.95
CA GLU A 404 -12.50 -33.07 21.86
C GLU A 404 -12.40 -32.40 23.25
N ASP A 405 -12.95 -33.07 24.28
CA ASP A 405 -13.28 -32.56 25.63
C ASP A 405 -14.59 -31.75 25.75
N SER A 406 -15.63 -32.42 26.27
CA SER A 406 -17.01 -31.91 26.42
C SER A 406 -17.20 -30.84 27.49
N ASP A 407 -16.17 -30.56 28.31
CA ASP A 407 -16.31 -29.71 29.51
C ASP A 407 -15.71 -28.31 29.34
N VAL A 408 -15.07 -28.01 28.22
CA VAL A 408 -14.50 -26.68 27.93
C VAL A 408 -15.40 -25.95 26.92
N GLU A 409 -16.32 -25.14 27.44
CA GLU A 409 -17.07 -24.20 26.60
C GLU A 409 -16.10 -23.23 25.92
N ILE A 410 -16.19 -23.11 24.60
CA ILE A 410 -15.44 -22.10 23.85
C ILE A 410 -15.87 -20.74 24.39
N PRO A 411 -14.97 -19.94 24.99
CA PRO A 411 -15.38 -18.68 25.58
C PRO A 411 -15.93 -17.79 24.46
N GLU A 412 -17.16 -17.27 24.63
CA GLU A 412 -17.73 -16.31 23.69
C GLU A 412 -16.98 -14.98 23.84
N PHE A 413 -15.87 -14.86 23.11
CA PHE A 413 -15.10 -13.63 23.07
C PHE A 413 -15.85 -12.58 22.26
N ASN A 414 -15.91 -11.39 22.81
CA ASN A 414 -16.45 -10.23 22.14
C ASN A 414 -15.41 -9.67 21.15
N VAL A 415 -15.12 -10.43 20.09
CA VAL A 415 -14.00 -10.17 19.18
C VAL A 415 -14.29 -8.97 18.28
N SER A 416 -13.28 -8.09 18.16
CA SER A 416 -13.23 -7.11 17.08
C SER A 416 -12.54 -7.73 15.87
N TYR A 417 -13.33 -8.09 14.85
CA TYR A 417 -12.82 -8.76 13.66
C TYR A 417 -12.64 -7.78 12.50
N LYS A 418 -11.41 -7.76 11.95
CA LYS A 418 -11.11 -7.10 10.67
C LYS A 418 -11.21 -8.12 9.53
N PRO A 419 -12.18 -7.98 8.60
CA PRO A 419 -12.22 -8.86 7.45
C PRO A 419 -11.00 -8.64 6.52
N GLN A 420 -10.52 -9.73 5.92
CA GLN A 420 -9.41 -9.70 4.95
C GLN A 420 -9.82 -9.03 3.63
N LYS A 421 -11.03 -9.35 3.12
CA LYS A 421 -11.63 -8.65 1.96
C LYS A 421 -12.56 -7.56 2.48
N ILE A 422 -12.19 -6.30 2.25
CA ILE A 422 -13.03 -5.14 2.61
C ILE A 422 -13.63 -4.60 1.32
N SER A 423 -14.91 -4.88 1.09
CA SER A 423 -15.67 -4.27 0.00
C SER A 423 -16.46 -3.08 0.55
N PRO A 424 -16.38 -1.89 -0.04
CA PRO A 424 -17.13 -0.74 0.43
C PRO A 424 -18.61 -0.89 0.03
N LYS A 425 -19.41 -1.47 0.92
CA LYS A 425 -20.87 -1.60 0.75
C LYS A 425 -21.64 -0.41 1.34
N PHE A 426 -20.96 0.47 2.06
CA PHE A 426 -21.57 1.56 2.80
C PHE A 426 -21.60 2.83 1.95
N GLN A 427 -22.80 3.33 1.64
CA GLN A 427 -23.00 4.44 0.69
C GLN A 427 -22.86 5.84 1.32
N SER A 428 -22.39 5.96 2.56
CA SER A 428 -22.26 7.28 3.20
C SER A 428 -20.81 7.62 3.55
N THR A 429 -20.61 8.76 4.20
CA THR A 429 -19.28 9.28 4.50
C THR A 429 -18.58 8.52 5.60
N VAL A 430 -17.24 8.56 5.60
CA VAL A 430 -16.41 7.98 6.66
C VAL A 430 -16.81 8.55 8.03
N ARG A 431 -17.07 9.86 8.13
CA ARG A 431 -17.56 10.48 9.37
C ARG A 431 -18.83 9.81 9.88
N HIS A 432 -19.80 9.55 9.00
CA HIS A 432 -21.04 8.90 9.40
C HIS A 432 -20.81 7.46 9.85
N LEU A 433 -19.94 6.72 9.14
CA LEU A 433 -19.56 5.35 9.51
C LEU A 433 -18.92 5.28 10.90
N LEU A 434 -17.95 6.17 11.18
CA LEU A 434 -17.27 6.23 12.48
C LEU A 434 -18.24 6.64 13.59
N HIS A 435 -19.09 7.63 13.36
CA HIS A 435 -20.09 8.05 14.34
C HIS A 435 -21.12 6.95 14.64
N GLN A 436 -21.51 6.15 13.64
CA GLN A 436 -22.45 5.05 13.83
C GLN A 436 -21.83 3.88 14.60
N LYS A 437 -20.54 3.59 14.40
CA LYS A 437 -19.89 2.37 14.94
C LYS A 437 -19.07 2.60 16.19
N ILE A 438 -18.45 3.77 16.36
CA ILE A 438 -17.44 4.04 17.39
C ILE A 438 -17.60 5.43 18.02
N ARG A 439 -18.85 5.88 18.24
CA ARG A 439 -19.17 7.24 18.75
C ARG A 439 -18.34 7.63 19.97
N ASP A 440 -18.24 6.75 20.96
CA ASP A 440 -17.60 7.04 22.24
C ASP A 440 -16.07 7.10 22.14
N SER A 441 -15.47 6.20 21.36
CA SER A 441 -14.02 6.18 21.11
C SER A 441 -13.57 7.33 20.20
N TYR A 442 -14.38 7.69 19.21
CA TYR A 442 -14.09 8.78 18.27
C TYR A 442 -13.95 10.15 18.96
N MET A 443 -14.66 10.36 20.08
CA MET A 443 -14.58 11.61 20.86
C MET A 443 -13.42 11.62 21.86
N HIS A 444 -12.76 10.48 22.09
CA HIS A 444 -11.73 10.37 23.13
C HIS A 444 -10.38 10.94 22.64
N PRO A 445 -9.77 11.93 23.31
CA PRO A 445 -8.55 12.58 22.84
C PRO A 445 -7.36 11.64 22.62
N GLN A 446 -7.20 10.60 23.46
CA GLN A 446 -6.13 9.61 23.30
C GLN A 446 -6.32 8.76 22.03
N PHE A 447 -7.56 8.38 21.70
CA PHE A 447 -7.82 7.62 20.48
C PHE A 447 -7.54 8.48 19.23
N VAL A 448 -7.82 9.77 19.31
CA VAL A 448 -7.50 10.71 18.24
C VAL A 448 -5.99 10.85 18.06
N SER A 449 -5.21 10.99 19.13
CA SER A 449 -3.75 11.12 19.04
C SER A 449 -3.06 9.83 18.59
N ASP A 450 -3.52 8.67 19.06
CA ASP A 450 -2.78 7.43 18.94
C ASP A 450 -3.21 6.59 17.73
N VAL A 451 -4.47 6.77 17.27
CA VAL A 451 -5.03 6.01 16.14
C VAL A 451 -5.41 6.91 14.97
N MET A 452 -6.20 7.96 15.19
CA MET A 452 -6.75 8.76 14.07
C MET A 452 -5.69 9.60 13.35
N LYS A 453 -4.84 10.31 14.10
CA LYS A 453 -3.78 11.16 13.52
C LYS A 453 -2.72 10.33 12.79
N PRO A 454 -2.16 9.24 13.36
CA PRO A 454 -1.17 8.42 12.66
C PRO A 454 -1.72 7.75 11.41
N LEU A 455 -3.00 7.35 11.42
CA LEU A 455 -3.68 6.78 10.25
C LEU A 455 -4.20 7.83 9.25
N LEU A 456 -4.00 9.12 9.53
CA LEU A 456 -4.44 10.25 8.69
C LEU A 456 -5.94 10.21 8.35
N ILE A 457 -6.78 9.71 9.27
CA ILE A 457 -8.23 9.55 9.04
C ILE A 457 -8.94 10.90 8.90
N GLU A 458 -8.41 11.95 9.52
CA GLU A 458 -8.97 13.31 9.45
C GLU A 458 -9.19 13.80 8.01
N GLN A 459 -8.28 13.43 7.09
CA GLN A 459 -8.37 13.80 5.67
C GLN A 459 -9.46 13.04 4.90
N LEU A 460 -9.92 11.90 5.44
CA LEU A 460 -10.87 10.99 4.81
C LEU A 460 -12.31 11.19 5.33
N MET A 461 -12.50 11.98 6.39
CA MET A 461 -13.79 12.11 7.10
C MET A 461 -14.96 12.52 6.20
N ASP A 462 -14.70 13.42 5.26
CA ASP A 462 -15.71 13.97 4.35
C ASP A 462 -15.85 13.19 3.04
N GLN A 463 -15.05 12.12 2.84
CA GLN A 463 -15.13 11.27 1.67
C GLN A 463 -16.17 10.15 1.88
N GLU A 464 -16.79 9.73 0.78
CA GLU A 464 -17.65 8.55 0.74
C GLU A 464 -16.81 7.27 0.77
N VAL A 465 -17.26 6.28 1.54
CA VAL A 465 -16.53 5.02 1.72
C VAL A 465 -16.36 4.25 0.40
N VAL A 466 -17.28 4.43 -0.54
CA VAL A 466 -17.24 3.82 -1.89
C VAL A 466 -16.10 4.36 -2.74
N ASN A 467 -15.69 5.61 -2.53
CA ASN A 467 -14.70 6.29 -3.36
C ASN A 467 -13.28 6.24 -2.76
N LEU A 468 -13.12 5.56 -1.62
CA LEU A 468 -11.81 5.39 -0.99
C LEU A 468 -10.92 4.42 -1.79
N SER A 469 -9.63 4.72 -1.84
CA SER A 469 -8.63 3.77 -2.33
C SER A 469 -8.50 2.57 -1.38
N GLY A 470 -7.94 1.45 -1.88
CA GLY A 470 -7.76 0.24 -1.07
C GLY A 470 -6.96 0.47 0.22
N GLY A 471 -5.91 1.31 0.17
CA GLY A 471 -5.11 1.67 1.34
C GLY A 471 -5.85 2.58 2.32
N GLU A 472 -6.61 3.56 1.84
CA GLU A 472 -7.48 4.39 2.68
C GLU A 472 -8.57 3.56 3.37
N LEU A 473 -9.21 2.66 2.62
CA LEU A 473 -10.23 1.76 3.15
C LEU A 473 -9.67 0.84 4.25
N GLN A 474 -8.42 0.38 4.10
CA GLN A 474 -7.73 -0.39 5.13
C GLN A 474 -7.47 0.43 6.39
N ARG A 475 -7.04 1.70 6.26
CA ARG A 475 -6.84 2.60 7.40
C ARG A 475 -8.14 2.85 8.15
N VAL A 476 -9.24 3.08 7.43
CA VAL A 476 -10.58 3.23 8.04
C VAL A 476 -11.01 1.93 8.75
N ALA A 477 -10.78 0.76 8.14
CA ALA A 477 -11.11 -0.51 8.75
C ALA A 477 -10.29 -0.80 10.02
N LEU A 478 -8.99 -0.46 10.04
CA LEU A 478 -8.15 -0.55 11.23
C LEU A 478 -8.68 0.36 12.36
N CYS A 479 -9.01 1.60 12.04
CA CYS A 479 -9.61 2.54 12.99
C CYS A 479 -10.93 2.01 13.57
N LEU A 480 -11.81 1.45 12.74
CA LEU A 480 -13.06 0.82 13.19
C LEU A 480 -12.85 -0.38 14.11
N CYS A 481 -11.82 -1.19 13.85
CA CYS A 481 -11.54 -2.36 14.67
C CYS A 481 -10.98 -1.97 16.03
N LEU A 482 -10.11 -0.97 16.07
CA LEU A 482 -9.54 -0.44 17.32
C LEU A 482 -10.54 0.39 18.13
N GLY A 483 -11.45 1.09 17.46
CA GLY A 483 -12.42 1.96 18.11
C GLY A 483 -13.65 1.25 18.68
N LYS A 484 -13.89 -0.02 18.33
CA LYS A 484 -15.00 -0.79 18.92
C LYS A 484 -14.65 -1.14 20.37
N GLN A 485 -15.18 -0.36 21.31
CA GLN A 485 -15.18 -0.75 22.72
C GLN A 485 -16.05 -2.00 22.87
N LYS A 486 -15.41 -3.13 23.15
CA LYS A 486 -16.12 -4.35 23.52
C LYS A 486 -15.48 -4.91 24.78
N ARG A 487 -16.13 -4.65 25.92
CA ARG A 487 -15.80 -5.29 27.19
C ARG A 487 -16.09 -6.80 27.08
N VAL A 488 -15.19 -7.60 27.64
CA VAL A 488 -15.52 -8.95 28.11
C VAL A 488 -16.54 -8.76 29.23
N THR A 489 -17.83 -8.99 28.96
CA THR A 489 -18.85 -8.97 30.01
C THR A 489 -18.72 -10.26 30.81
N HIS A 490 -18.02 -10.21 31.94
CA HIS A 490 -18.19 -11.21 32.98
C HIS A 490 -19.66 -11.20 33.42
N ALA A 491 -20.34 -12.34 33.31
CA ALA A 491 -21.55 -12.58 34.10
C ALA A 491 -21.16 -12.45 35.59
N PRO A 492 -21.88 -11.66 36.41
CA PRO A 492 -21.48 -11.44 37.79
C PRO A 492 -21.74 -12.71 38.61
N MET A 493 -20.69 -13.48 38.88
CA MET A 493 -20.69 -14.41 40.00
C MET A 493 -20.73 -13.59 41.29
N LYS A 494 -21.81 -13.72 42.06
CA LYS A 494 -21.98 -13.08 43.37
C LYS A 494 -20.83 -13.49 44.30
N VAL A 495 -19.91 -12.57 44.59
CA VAL A 495 -18.95 -12.73 45.69
C VAL A 495 -19.02 -11.49 46.57
N ALA A 496 -19.24 -11.74 47.86
CA ALA A 496 -19.56 -10.76 48.89
C ALA A 496 -18.42 -9.74 49.12
N ARG A 497 -18.79 -8.46 49.18
CA ARG A 497 -17.90 -7.36 49.59
C ARG A 497 -17.57 -7.46 51.08
N LYS A 498 -16.29 -7.57 51.43
CA LYS A 498 -15.75 -7.04 52.70
C LYS A 498 -14.93 -5.76 52.41
N LYS A 499 -15.26 -4.70 53.14
CA LYS A 499 -14.65 -3.37 53.09
C LYS A 499 -13.24 -3.38 53.68
N GLY A 500 -12.34 -2.58 53.11
CA GLY A 500 -11.08 -2.17 53.73
C GLY A 500 -10.41 -1.06 52.92
N GLN A 501 -10.44 0.17 53.44
CA GLN A 501 -9.74 1.35 52.92
C GLN A 501 -8.22 1.24 53.14
N LYS A 502 -7.43 1.85 52.25
CA LYS A 502 -6.30 2.74 52.62
C LYS A 502 -5.86 3.60 51.44
N GLU A 503 -5.77 4.90 51.70
CA GLU A 503 -5.21 5.94 50.84
C GLU A 503 -3.68 5.92 50.86
N GLY A 504 -3.04 6.35 49.76
CA GLY A 504 -1.59 6.59 49.67
C GLY A 504 -1.24 7.51 48.49
N LYS A 505 -0.48 8.57 48.77
CA LYS A 505 -0.15 9.73 47.92
C LYS A 505 1.10 9.53 47.03
N VAL A 506 1.03 10.10 45.81
CA VAL A 506 2.01 10.92 45.05
C VAL A 506 3.38 10.33 44.66
N THR A 507 3.74 10.39 43.35
CA THR A 507 4.95 11.09 42.82
C THR A 507 4.99 11.12 41.28
N HIS A 508 5.45 12.24 40.72
CA HIS A 508 5.63 12.50 39.30
C HIS A 508 6.94 11.90 38.76
N GLY A 509 6.86 11.19 37.63
CA GLY A 509 8.02 10.78 36.82
C GLY A 509 7.68 10.84 35.33
N LYS A 510 8.28 11.81 34.63
CA LYS A 510 8.16 12.01 33.17
C LYS A 510 9.03 10.98 32.44
N THR A 511 8.42 9.94 31.88
CA THR A 511 8.83 9.21 30.64
C THR A 511 8.05 7.90 30.56
N ARG A 512 6.82 7.93 30.01
CA ARG A 512 6.03 6.74 29.65
C ARG A 512 4.90 7.21 28.73
N LYS A 513 5.05 7.07 27.40
CA LYS A 513 4.03 7.56 26.45
C LYS A 513 3.59 6.57 25.37
N LEU A 514 3.97 5.29 25.44
CA LEU A 514 3.41 4.26 24.55
C LEU A 514 2.87 3.00 25.27
N ILE A 515 3.00 2.90 26.59
CA ILE A 515 2.62 1.70 27.37
C ILE A 515 1.31 1.92 28.17
N ALA A 516 0.76 3.14 28.20
CA ALA A 516 -0.39 3.47 29.07
C ALA A 516 -1.78 3.15 28.49
N LEU A 517 -1.87 2.44 27.35
CA LEU A 517 -3.16 1.99 26.80
C LEU A 517 -3.60 0.62 27.34
N THR A 518 -2.71 -0.14 27.99
CA THR A 518 -3.04 -1.47 28.52
C THR A 518 -3.67 -1.42 29.92
N HIS A 519 -3.43 -0.37 30.72
CA HIS A 519 -3.93 -0.34 32.10
C HIS A 519 -5.43 -0.05 32.27
N ASN A 520 -6.12 0.49 31.25
CA ASN A 520 -7.56 0.82 31.35
C ASN A 520 -8.44 0.14 30.30
N PHE A 521 -7.87 -0.71 29.44
CA PHE A 521 -8.60 -1.48 28.44
C PHE A 521 -8.28 -2.98 28.61
N SER A 522 -8.96 -3.64 29.54
CA SER A 522 -8.99 -5.10 29.64
C SER A 522 -9.72 -5.68 28.43
N SER A 523 -9.02 -5.82 27.31
CA SER A 523 -9.57 -6.28 26.03
C SER A 523 -8.52 -7.13 25.32
N VAL A 524 -8.84 -8.40 25.08
CA VAL A 524 -8.03 -9.27 24.21
C VAL A 524 -8.14 -8.74 22.77
N PHE A 525 -7.06 -8.19 22.24
CA PHE A 525 -6.99 -7.70 20.86
C PHE A 525 -6.34 -8.77 19.98
N LEU A 526 -7.15 -9.56 19.28
CA LEU A 526 -6.66 -10.45 18.21
C LEU A 526 -6.45 -9.64 16.92
N LEU A 527 -5.30 -8.99 16.80
CA LEU A 527 -4.95 -8.16 15.64
C LEU A 527 -4.20 -9.02 14.60
N VAL A 528 -4.96 -9.68 13.73
CA VAL A 528 -4.38 -10.53 12.68
C VAL A 528 -3.99 -9.69 11.46
N TYR A 529 -2.69 -9.49 11.30
CA TYR A 529 -2.09 -8.99 10.06
C TYR A 529 -1.84 -10.17 9.12
N LEU A 530 -2.61 -10.26 8.04
CA LEU A 530 -2.30 -11.11 6.90
C LEU A 530 -1.82 -10.19 5.78
N SER A 531 -0.53 -10.24 5.50
CA SER A 531 0.16 -9.41 4.51
C SER A 531 -0.45 -9.59 3.13
N SER A 532 -1.04 -8.53 2.56
CA SER A 532 -1.23 -8.46 1.11
C SER A 532 -1.21 -7.03 0.55
N SER A 533 -0.92 -6.01 1.35
CA SER A 533 -0.70 -4.64 0.88
C SER A 533 -0.17 -3.78 2.03
N LEU A 534 1.14 -3.55 2.07
CA LEU A 534 1.77 -2.64 3.02
C LEU A 534 1.33 -1.20 2.70
N CYS A 535 0.64 -0.55 3.64
CA CYS A 535 0.36 0.88 3.55
C CYS A 535 1.59 1.62 4.10
N TRP A 536 2.47 2.07 3.19
CA TRP A 536 3.73 2.73 3.52
C TRP A 536 3.57 4.16 4.05
N ASP A 537 2.35 4.72 4.03
CA ASP A 537 2.06 6.08 4.50
C ASP A 537 1.79 6.17 6.02
N CYS A 538 2.00 5.07 6.77
CA CYS A 538 1.75 5.04 8.22
C CYS A 538 2.93 4.43 9.00
N ASN A 539 3.45 5.20 9.96
CA ASN A 539 4.43 4.76 10.95
C ASN A 539 3.95 3.55 11.81
N LEU A 540 2.66 3.19 11.74
CA LEU A 540 2.10 2.04 12.48
C LEU A 540 2.29 0.67 11.78
N CYS A 541 2.55 0.62 10.47
CA CYS A 541 2.64 -0.65 9.73
C CYS A 541 4.04 -1.30 9.73
N ILE A 542 5.03 -0.66 10.37
CA ILE A 542 6.44 -1.06 10.38
C ILE A 542 6.72 -1.98 11.57
N PHE A 543 5.88 -3.00 11.77
CA PHE A 543 6.09 -4.01 12.82
C PHE A 543 6.59 -5.36 12.30
N TYR A 544 6.74 -5.51 10.98
CA TYR A 544 7.20 -6.75 10.37
C TYR A 544 8.14 -6.47 9.21
N LEU A 545 9.43 -6.53 9.52
CA LEU A 545 10.52 -6.94 8.65
C LEU A 545 11.62 -7.50 9.56
#